data_AF-G5QAI8-F1
#
_entry.id   AF-G5QAI8-F1
#
_cell.length_a   1.000
_cell.length_b   1.000
_cell.length_c   1.000
_cell.angle_alpha   90.00
_cell.angle_beta   90.00
_cell.angle_gamma   90.00
#
_symmetry.space_group_name_H-M   'P 1'
#
loop_
_entity.id
_entity.type
_entity.pdbx_description
1 polymer ?
#
loop_
_entity_poly.entity_id
_entity_poly.type
_entity_poly.pdbx_seq_one_letter_code
_entity_poly.pdbx_strand_id
1 'polypeptide(L)'
;MNISAVCGLVRSHDSFYTDREAELDAEWSARGVLGADMETAALMVVGALRGLRTASLLNVVVAHSGCLESSINHYVQQETLCQQGEERQISLALQAIYFDSLQGEQ
;
A
#
# COMPACT_ATOMS: atom_id res chain seq x y z
N MET A 1 9.86 -15.02 -9.73
CA MET A 1 9.76 -13.63 -10.23
C MET A 1 10.46 -12.72 -9.24
N ASN A 2 11.21 -11.72 -9.70
CA ASN A 2 11.77 -10.67 -8.83
C ASN A 2 10.83 -9.47 -8.88
N ILE A 3 9.82 -9.45 -8.00
CA ILE A 3 8.87 -8.34 -7.90
C ILE A 3 9.52 -7.29 -6.99
N SER A 4 9.84 -6.11 -7.51
CA SER A 4 10.35 -5.01 -6.69
C SER A 4 9.27 -4.55 -5.73
N ALA A 5 9.56 -4.58 -4.43
CA ALA A 5 8.69 -4.09 -3.37
C ALA A 5 9.52 -3.31 -2.33
N VAL A 6 8.87 -2.38 -1.65
CA VAL A 6 9.45 -1.61 -0.54
C VAL A 6 8.68 -1.93 0.73
N CYS A 7 9.37 -2.24 1.82
CA CYS A 7 8.77 -2.54 3.11
C CYS A 7 8.99 -1.38 4.09
N GLY A 8 7.94 -0.96 4.78
CA GLY A 8 8.02 0.09 5.78
C GLY A 8 6.64 0.42 6.36
N LEU A 9 6.59 1.53 7.10
CA LEU A 9 5.36 1.98 7.76
C LEU A 9 4.43 2.68 6.78
N VAL A 10 3.13 2.51 7.00
CA VAL A 10 2.05 3.21 6.31
C VAL A 10 1.16 3.91 7.33
N ARG A 11 0.54 5.02 6.93
CA ARG A 11 -0.44 5.76 7.73
C ARG A 11 -1.83 5.34 7.29
N SER A 12 -2.62 4.74 8.18
CA SER A 12 -4.06 4.60 7.95
C SER A 12 -4.81 5.78 8.53
N HIS A 13 -5.79 6.31 7.81
CA HIS A 13 -6.55 7.49 8.21
C HIS A 13 -8.01 7.41 7.74
N ASP A 14 -8.90 8.20 8.38
CA ASP A 14 -10.35 8.09 8.17
C ASP A 14 -10.90 9.08 7.12
N SER A 15 -10.09 10.03 6.66
CA SER A 15 -10.50 11.04 5.67
C SER A 15 -9.32 11.53 4.86
N PHE A 16 -9.52 11.71 3.55
CA PHE A 16 -8.61 12.44 2.66
C PHE A 16 -8.92 13.93 2.58
N TYR A 17 -10.11 14.35 3.01
CA TYR A 17 -10.62 15.71 2.82
C TYR A 17 -10.53 16.49 4.12
N THR A 18 -9.31 16.83 4.50
CA THR A 18 -9.04 17.76 5.60
C THR A 18 -8.33 18.99 5.05
N ASP A 19 -8.58 20.16 5.65
CA ASP A 19 -7.88 21.41 5.31
C ASP A 19 -6.36 21.31 5.55
N ARG A 20 -5.90 20.23 6.18
CA ARG A 20 -4.52 19.98 6.60
C ARG A 20 -3.88 18.79 5.90
N GLU A 21 -4.48 18.20 4.86
CA GLU A 21 -3.98 16.95 4.29
C GLU A 21 -2.55 17.08 3.76
N ALA A 22 -2.25 18.15 3.03
CA ALA A 22 -0.90 18.40 2.52
C ALA A 22 0.15 18.59 3.63
N GLU A 23 -0.24 19.22 4.75
CA GLU A 23 0.63 19.38 5.93
C GLU A 23 0.92 18.02 6.57
N LEU A 24 -0.12 17.20 6.75
CA LEU A 24 -0.02 15.86 7.32
C LEU A 24 0.83 14.96 6.43
N ASP A 25 0.60 14.95 5.11
CA ASP A 25 1.38 14.14 4.17
C ASP A 25 2.86 14.51 4.19
N ALA A 26 3.18 15.81 4.21
CA ALA A 26 4.56 16.26 4.33
C ALA A 26 5.19 15.85 5.67
N GLU A 27 4.46 15.99 6.78
CA GLU A 27 4.92 15.60 8.11
C GLU A 27 5.23 14.10 8.19
N TRP A 28 4.30 13.25 7.74
CA TRP A 28 4.46 11.80 7.80
C TRP A 28 5.51 11.29 6.83
N SER A 29 5.61 11.88 5.64
CA SER A 29 6.69 11.60 4.68
C SER A 29 8.07 11.92 5.29
N ALA A 30 8.22 13.05 5.98
CA ALA A 30 9.47 13.41 6.68
C ALA A 30 9.84 12.44 7.82
N ARG A 31 8.85 11.71 8.37
CA ARG A 31 9.04 10.66 9.38
C ARG A 31 9.33 9.28 8.78
N GLY A 32 9.39 9.16 7.44
CA GLY A 32 9.68 7.91 6.74
C GLY A 32 8.47 7.00 6.52
N VAL A 33 7.24 7.52 6.65
CA VAL A 33 6.03 6.80 6.24
C VAL A 33 6.01 6.69 4.71
N LEU A 34 5.84 5.47 4.19
CA LEU A 34 5.97 5.18 2.76
C LEU A 34 4.71 5.46 1.95
N GLY A 35 3.55 5.46 2.61
CA GLY A 35 2.26 5.64 1.96
C GLY A 35 1.13 5.76 2.96
N ALA A 36 -0.05 6.08 2.45
CA ALA A 36 -1.26 6.19 3.24
C ALA A 36 -2.39 5.35 2.63
N ASP A 37 -3.24 4.79 3.49
CA ASP A 37 -4.44 4.05 3.15
C ASP A 37 -5.54 4.27 4.22
N MET A 38 -6.61 3.49 4.20
CA MET A 38 -7.67 3.60 5.22
C MET A 38 -7.83 2.34 6.08
N GLU A 39 -7.19 1.22 5.73
CA GLU A 39 -7.50 -0.09 6.30
C GLU A 39 -6.33 -0.79 7.01
N THR A 40 -5.07 -0.56 6.63
CA THR A 40 -3.92 -1.36 7.09
C THR A 40 -3.81 -1.40 8.62
N ALA A 41 -3.88 -0.26 9.30
CA ALA A 41 -3.78 -0.21 10.76
C ALA A 41 -4.92 -1.01 11.43
N ALA A 42 -6.15 -0.87 10.93
CA ALA A 42 -7.30 -1.59 11.46
C ALA A 42 -7.16 -3.11 11.28
N LEU A 43 -6.74 -3.55 10.08
CA LEU A 43 -6.46 -4.97 9.78
C LEU A 43 -5.41 -5.54 10.74
N MET A 44 -4.29 -4.84 10.92
CA MET A 44 -3.18 -5.30 11.76
C MET A 44 -3.57 -5.38 13.24
N VAL A 45 -4.26 -4.35 13.74
CA VAL A 45 -4.69 -4.29 15.15
C VAL A 45 -5.73 -5.37 15.44
N VAL A 46 -6.78 -5.47 14.63
CA VAL A 46 -7.83 -6.48 14.82
C VAL A 46 -7.25 -7.89 14.63
N GLY A 47 -6.39 -8.09 13.63
CA GLY A 47 -5.70 -9.36 13.39
C GLY A 47 -4.91 -9.82 14.61
N ALA A 48 -4.06 -8.95 15.16
CA ALA A 48 -3.29 -9.24 16.36
C ALA A 48 -4.18 -9.56 17.57
N LEU A 49 -5.25 -8.78 17.80
CA LEU A 49 -6.20 -9.02 18.89
C LEU A 49 -6.95 -10.36 18.75
N ARG A 50 -7.07 -10.89 17.53
CA ARG A 50 -7.71 -12.18 17.24
C ARG A 50 -6.72 -13.34 17.09
N GLY A 51 -5.42 -13.11 17.26
CA GLY A 51 -4.38 -14.13 17.07
C GLY A 51 -4.20 -14.54 15.60
N LEU A 52 -4.52 -13.66 14.65
CA LEU A 52 -4.35 -13.89 13.23
C LEU A 52 -2.98 -13.37 12.77
N ARG A 53 -2.36 -14.09 11.82
CA ARG A 53 -1.21 -13.60 11.06
C ARG A 53 -1.75 -12.69 9.96
N THR A 54 -1.39 -11.40 10.00
CA THR A 54 -1.85 -10.41 9.03
C THR A 54 -0.70 -9.78 8.28
N ALA A 55 -0.93 -9.45 7.01
CA ALA A 55 -0.04 -8.68 6.18
C ALA A 55 -0.87 -7.68 5.36
N SER A 56 -0.29 -6.56 4.98
CA SER A 56 -0.87 -5.59 4.04
C SER A 56 0.14 -5.34 2.94
N LEU A 57 -0.34 -5.41 1.70
CA LEU A 57 0.41 -5.08 0.50
C LEU A 57 -0.36 -3.95 -0.15
N LEU A 58 0.31 -2.87 -0.55
CA LEU A 58 -0.34 -1.72 -1.19
C LEU A 58 0.20 -1.52 -2.60
N ASN A 59 -0.70 -1.32 -3.56
CA ASN A 59 -0.37 -0.83 -4.88
C ASN A 59 -0.47 0.70 -4.88
N VAL A 60 0.64 1.39 -5.17
CA VAL A 60 0.67 2.86 -5.12
C VAL A 60 -0.01 3.41 -6.36
N VAL A 61 -1.19 4.01 -6.18
CA VAL A 61 -2.00 4.58 -7.27
C VAL A 61 -1.89 6.11 -7.38
N VAL A 62 -1.37 6.78 -6.35
CA VAL A 62 -1.12 8.23 -6.33
C VAL A 62 0.29 8.49 -5.80
N ALA A 63 1.09 9.26 -6.52
CA ALA A 63 2.43 9.65 -6.08
C ALA A 63 2.37 10.91 -5.21
N HIS A 64 3.25 11.00 -4.20
CA HIS A 64 3.33 12.10 -3.24
C HIS A 64 3.52 13.49 -3.88
N SER A 65 4.17 13.55 -5.05
CA SER A 65 4.40 14.80 -5.79
C SER A 65 4.20 14.58 -7.29
N GLY A 66 2.95 14.54 -7.74
CA GLY A 66 2.59 14.59 -9.16
C GLY A 66 2.36 16.03 -9.60
N CYS A 67 3.25 16.57 -10.46
CA CYS A 67 3.02 17.83 -11.16
C CYS A 67 1.71 17.74 -11.96
N LEU A 68 0.76 18.64 -11.71
CA LEU A 68 -0.61 18.59 -12.26
C LEU A 68 -0.70 18.87 -13.79
N GLU A 69 0.41 19.01 -14.51
CA GLU A 69 0.46 19.71 -15.81
C GLU A 69 0.69 18.84 -17.06
N SER A 70 0.77 17.51 -16.97
CA SER A 70 1.00 16.64 -18.15
C SER A 70 -0.11 15.61 -18.39
N SER A 71 -1.21 16.05 -19.01
CA SER A 71 -2.58 15.58 -18.69
C SER A 71 -3.24 14.47 -19.54
N ILE A 72 -2.57 13.66 -20.37
CA ILE A 72 -3.25 12.48 -21.00
C ILE A 72 -2.35 11.23 -21.07
N ASN A 73 -1.13 11.35 -21.61
CA ASN A 73 -0.24 10.20 -21.76
C ASN A 73 0.20 9.61 -20.40
N HIS A 74 0.37 10.46 -19.38
CA HIS A 74 0.65 9.98 -18.02
C HIS A 74 -0.53 9.23 -17.41
N TYR A 75 -1.77 9.61 -17.74
CA TYR A 75 -2.96 8.94 -17.23
C TYR A 75 -3.07 7.50 -17.75
N VAL A 76 -2.92 7.29 -19.05
CA VAL A 76 -2.95 5.93 -19.66
C VAL A 76 -1.79 5.06 -19.16
N GLN A 77 -0.60 5.67 -18.98
CA GLN A 77 0.56 4.98 -18.43
C GLN A 77 0.36 4.63 -16.94
N GLN A 78 -0.21 5.53 -16.15
CA GLN A 78 -0.55 5.27 -14.75
C GLN A 78 -1.57 4.14 -14.65
N GLU A 79 -2.62 4.14 -15.46
CA GLU A 79 -3.60 3.06 -15.49
C GLU A 79 -2.94 1.71 -15.77
N THR A 80 -2.05 1.66 -16.76
CA THR A 80 -1.31 0.44 -17.11
C THR A 80 -0.38 -0.02 -15.97
N LEU A 81 0.34 0.92 -15.33
CA LEU A 81 1.22 0.61 -14.21
C LEU A 81 0.45 0.16 -12.97
N CYS A 82 -0.71 0.78 -12.69
CA CYS A 82 -1.61 0.37 -11.62
C CYS A 82 -2.11 -1.06 -11.85
N GLN A 83 -2.56 -1.40 -13.07
CA GLN A 83 -2.99 -2.76 -13.39
C GLN A 83 -1.86 -3.79 -13.23
N GLN A 84 -0.65 -3.48 -13.72
CA GLN A 84 0.50 -4.36 -13.52
C GLN A 84 0.90 -4.50 -12.05
N GLY A 85 0.80 -3.40 -11.28
CA GLY A 85 1.03 -3.39 -9.84
C GLY A 85 0.04 -4.28 -9.11
N GLU A 86 -1.24 -4.21 -9.46
CA GLU A 86 -2.32 -5.03 -8.91
C GLU A 86 -2.10 -6.53 -9.21
N GLU A 87 -1.80 -6.89 -10.45
CA GLU A 87 -1.51 -8.29 -10.83
C GLU A 87 -0.33 -8.86 -10.01
N ARG A 88 0.73 -8.07 -9.83
CA ARG A 88 1.90 -8.45 -9.05
C ARG A 88 1.57 -8.56 -7.56
N GLN A 89 0.78 -7.63 -7.03
CA GLN A 89 0.33 -7.63 -5.64
C GLN A 89 -0.52 -8.86 -5.31
N ILE A 90 -1.47 -9.21 -6.19
CA ILE A 90 -2.30 -10.42 -6.06
C ILE A 90 -1.42 -11.67 -6.09
N SER A 91 -0.51 -11.75 -7.07
CA SER A 91 0.40 -12.89 -7.20
C SER A 91 1.29 -13.06 -5.96
N LEU A 92 1.82 -11.97 -5.42
CA LEU A 92 2.64 -11.97 -4.21
C LEU A 92 1.82 -12.38 -2.98
N ALA A 93 0.59 -11.88 -2.83
CA ALA A 93 -0.31 -12.25 -1.74
C ALA A 93 -0.62 -13.75 -1.73
N LEU A 94 -1.00 -14.30 -2.89
CA LEU A 94 -1.31 -15.73 -3.05
C LEU A 94 -0.09 -16.60 -2.73
N GLN A 95 1.10 -16.23 -3.20
CA GLN A 95 2.34 -16.95 -2.90
C GLN A 95 2.68 -16.88 -1.41
N ALA A 96 2.57 -15.69 -0.79
CA ALA A 96 2.83 -15.53 0.63
C ALA A 96 1.91 -16.40 1.47
N ILE A 97 0.60 -16.41 1.20
CA ILE A 97 -0.38 -17.26 1.89
C ILE A 97 -0.07 -18.75 1.67
N TYR A 98 0.26 -19.15 0.44
CA TYR A 98 0.63 -20.52 0.14
C TYR A 98 1.87 -20.96 0.94
N PHE A 99 2.95 -20.18 0.92
CA PHE A 99 4.15 -20.49 1.69
C PHE A 99 3.90 -20.48 3.21
N ASP A 100 3.04 -19.58 3.69
CA ASP A 100 2.60 -19.53 5.10
C ASP A 100 1.90 -20.82 5.52
N SER A 101 1.00 -21.32 4.66
CA SER A 101 0.26 -22.56 4.92
C SER A 101 1.16 -23.78 5.04
N LEU A 102 2.25 -23.83 4.26
CA LEU A 102 3.24 -24.90 4.35
C LEU A 102 4.04 -24.88 5.66
N GLN A 103 4.15 -23.73 6.33
CA GLN A 103 4.84 -23.62 7.62
C GLN A 103 3.98 -24.10 8.80
N GLY A 104 2.64 -24.18 8.63
CA GLY A 104 1.71 -24.65 9.67
C GLY A 104 1.55 -26.17 9.75
N GLU A 105 2.21 -26.93 8.88
CA GLU A 105 2.16 -28.41 8.82
C GLU A 105 3.37 -29.10 9.51
N GLN A 106 4.17 -28.36 10.29
CA GLN A 106 5.23 -28.89 11.17
C GLN A 106 4.85 -28.74 12.65
#